data_AF-A0A399WQR5-F1
#
_entry.id   AF-A0A399WQR5-F1
#
_cell.length_a   1.000
_cell.length_b   1.000
_cell.length_c   1.000
_cell.angle_alpha   90.00
_cell.angle_beta   90.00
_cell.angle_gamma   90.00
#
_symmetry.space_group_name_H-M   'P 1'
#
loop_
_entity.id
_entity.type
_entity.pdbx_description
1 polymer ?
#
loop_
_entity_poly.entity_id
_entity_poly.type
_entity_poly.pdbx_seq_one_letter_code
_entity_poly.pdbx_strand_id
1 'polypeptide(L)'
;MSELQTPKARKRGLVVQEMPGEMLVYDTETNKAHCLNDSAAFVWTSCNGVNTVSDIVREFEAKAKGTVTQDFVWLAIDQLSSKGLLETKIEPRFKGKSRRDVLKSIGLASVAALPIIASLAAPQSALAATSCNCSRHSDCPQLGTPCLTNMCANTGMTPAFTCTA
;
A
#
# COMPACT_ATOMS: atom_id res chain seq x y z
N MET A 1 -16.70 -12.45 21.84
CA MET A 1 -16.77 -13.45 20.75
C MET A 1 -15.91 -13.05 19.55
N SER A 2 -14.68 -12.54 19.75
CA SER A 2 -13.80 -12.09 18.66
C SER A 2 -12.58 -12.99 18.45
N GLU A 3 -12.22 -13.86 19.40
CA GLU A 3 -10.97 -14.65 19.33
C GLU A 3 -10.95 -15.72 18.24
N LEU A 4 -12.11 -16.23 17.82
CA LEU A 4 -12.25 -17.26 16.78
C LEU A 4 -12.28 -16.68 15.36
N GLN A 5 -12.06 -15.37 15.17
CA GLN A 5 -12.02 -14.79 13.84
C GLN A 5 -10.78 -15.25 13.09
N THR A 6 -11.00 -15.82 11.90
CA THR A 6 -9.96 -16.26 10.96
C THR A 6 -9.97 -15.35 9.73
N PRO A 7 -9.33 -14.17 9.79
CA PRO A 7 -9.35 -13.21 8.69
C PRO A 7 -8.65 -13.80 7.46
N LYS A 8 -9.19 -13.47 6.28
CA LYS A 8 -8.64 -13.90 4.99
C LYS A 8 -8.33 -12.69 4.11
N ALA A 9 -7.07 -12.59 3.68
CA ALA A 9 -6.59 -11.55 2.78
C ALA A 9 -7.21 -11.72 1.39
N ARG A 10 -7.71 -10.63 0.81
CA ARG A 10 -8.15 -10.61 -0.58
C ARG A 10 -6.92 -10.81 -1.48
N LYS A 11 -7.06 -11.61 -2.53
CA LYS A 11 -6.01 -11.82 -3.56
C LYS A 11 -6.43 -11.36 -4.96
N ARG A 12 -7.74 -11.30 -5.24
CA ARG A 12 -8.26 -10.81 -6.51
C ARG A 12 -8.15 -9.29 -6.60
N GLY A 13 -7.83 -8.78 -7.78
CA GLY A 13 -7.76 -7.34 -8.03
C GLY A 13 -6.60 -6.64 -7.32
N LEU A 14 -5.61 -7.39 -6.83
CA LEU A 14 -4.44 -6.83 -6.14
C LEU A 14 -3.15 -7.21 -6.87
N VAL A 15 -2.29 -6.22 -7.09
CA VAL A 15 -0.90 -6.42 -7.51
C VAL A 15 -0.03 -6.17 -6.29
N VAL A 16 0.81 -7.13 -5.93
CA VAL A 16 1.63 -7.10 -4.71
C VAL A 16 3.10 -7.04 -5.10
N GLN A 17 3.83 -6.15 -4.46
CA GLN A 17 5.28 -6.03 -4.59
C GLN A 17 5.93 -5.92 -3.21
N GLU A 18 6.84 -6.84 -2.92
CA GLU A 18 7.62 -6.85 -1.68
C GLU A 18 8.84 -5.95 -1.81
N MET A 19 9.07 -5.08 -0.83
CA MET A 19 10.22 -4.18 -0.74
C MET A 19 10.90 -4.36 0.63
N PRO A 20 12.16 -3.93 0.79
CA PRO A 20 12.81 -4.00 2.09
C PRO A 20 12.08 -3.13 3.13
N GLY A 21 11.46 -3.76 4.13
CA GLY A 21 10.78 -3.04 5.23
C GLY A 21 9.28 -2.75 4.99
N GLU A 22 8.77 -3.03 3.80
CA GLU A 22 7.39 -2.72 3.42
C GLU A 22 6.85 -3.60 2.28
N MET A 23 5.53 -3.65 2.16
CA MET A 23 4.83 -4.32 1.09
C MET A 23 3.88 -3.34 0.41
N LEU A 24 4.05 -3.19 -0.91
CA LEU A 24 3.19 -2.39 -1.75
C LEU A 24 2.07 -3.25 -2.31
N VAL A 25 0.83 -2.83 -2.10
CA VAL A 25 -0.37 -3.50 -2.58
C VAL A 25 -1.17 -2.51 -3.40
N TYR A 26 -1.18 -2.69 -4.71
CA TYR A 26 -1.98 -1.90 -5.63
C TYR A 26 -3.31 -2.58 -5.91
N ASP A 27 -4.40 -1.92 -5.53
CA ASP A 27 -5.77 -2.34 -5.78
C ASP A 27 -6.24 -1.82 -7.14
N THR A 28 -6.39 -2.73 -8.10
CA THR A 28 -6.80 -2.44 -9.47
C THR A 28 -8.28 -2.08 -9.56
N GLU A 29 -9.11 -2.50 -8.61
CA GLU A 29 -10.54 -2.19 -8.59
C GLU A 29 -10.78 -0.75 -8.13
N THR A 30 -10.01 -0.29 -7.14
CA THR A 30 -10.17 1.07 -6.58
C THR A 30 -9.13 2.07 -7.08
N ASN A 31 -8.16 1.63 -7.89
CA ASN A 31 -7.01 2.39 -8.37
C ASN A 31 -6.23 3.07 -7.21
N LYS A 32 -5.96 2.32 -6.15
CA LYS A 32 -5.26 2.80 -4.95
C LYS A 32 -4.02 1.96 -4.68
N ALA A 33 -2.92 2.62 -4.33
CA ALA A 33 -1.74 1.98 -3.80
C ALA A 33 -1.78 2.01 -2.28
N HIS A 34 -1.56 0.86 -1.65
CA HIS A 34 -1.43 0.71 -0.20
C HIS A 34 0.00 0.33 0.13
N CYS A 35 0.64 1.09 1.00
CA CYS A 35 1.96 0.76 1.55
C CYS A 35 1.73 0.20 2.96
N LEU A 36 2.08 -1.06 3.15
CA LEU A 36 2.00 -1.77 4.41
C LEU A 36 3.43 -1.84 4.97
N ASN A 37 3.65 -1.34 6.18
CA ASN A 37 4.94 -1.59 6.83
C ASN A 37 5.11 -3.08 7.18
N ASP A 38 6.32 -3.49 7.55
CA ASP A 38 6.64 -4.89 7.92
C ASP A 38 5.59 -5.56 8.81
N SER A 39 5.13 -4.85 9.85
CA SER A 39 4.17 -5.40 10.80
C SER A 39 2.78 -5.60 10.19
N ALA A 40 2.29 -4.64 9.40
CA ALA A 40 1.04 -4.77 8.69
C ALA A 40 1.11 -5.84 7.58
N ALA A 41 2.24 -5.91 6.86
CA ALA A 41 2.51 -6.89 5.81
C ALA A 41 2.53 -8.32 6.38
N PHE A 42 3.16 -8.49 7.55
CA PHE A 42 3.15 -9.76 8.28
C PHE A 42 1.72 -10.20 8.60
N VAL A 43 0.92 -9.34 9.26
CA VAL A 43 -0.46 -9.68 9.61
C VAL A 43 -1.28 -9.99 8.36
N TRP A 44 -1.15 -9.18 7.30
CA TRP A 44 -1.86 -9.43 6.04
C TRP A 44 -1.50 -10.77 5.40
N THR A 45 -0.23 -11.17 5.48
CA THR A 45 0.24 -12.46 4.95
C THR A 45 -0.25 -13.65 5.80
N SER A 46 -0.34 -13.47 7.12
CA SER A 46 -0.89 -14.48 8.04
C SER A 46 -2.43 -14.56 8.02
N CYS A 47 -3.13 -13.57 7.43
CA CYS A 47 -4.57 -13.64 7.18
C CYS A 47 -4.90 -14.63 6.04
N ASN A 48 -4.82 -15.93 6.31
CA ASN A 48 -5.05 -17.01 5.34
C ASN A 48 -6.46 -17.62 5.42
N GLY A 49 -7.32 -17.16 6.35
CA GLY A 49 -8.65 -17.72 6.60
C GLY A 49 -8.67 -18.94 7.53
N VAL A 50 -7.51 -19.39 8.00
CA VAL A 50 -7.33 -20.54 8.92
C VAL A 50 -6.79 -20.06 10.26
N ASN A 51 -5.80 -19.17 10.25
CA ASN A 51 -5.15 -18.67 11.45
C ASN A 51 -6.12 -17.78 12.24
N THR A 52 -6.30 -18.07 13.52
CA THR A 52 -7.02 -17.17 14.43
C THR A 52 -6.17 -15.96 14.77
N VAL A 53 -6.76 -14.92 15.33
CA VAL A 53 -6.00 -13.76 15.82
C VAL A 53 -4.90 -14.18 16.82
N SER A 54 -5.18 -15.15 17.69
CA SER A 54 -4.20 -15.67 18.64
C SER A 54 -3.07 -16.44 17.96
N ASP A 55 -3.35 -17.17 16.88
CA ASP A 55 -2.31 -17.83 16.08
C ASP A 55 -1.40 -16.80 15.39
N ILE A 56 -1.98 -15.72 14.86
CA ILE A 56 -1.22 -14.63 14.22
C ILE A 56 -0.29 -13.96 15.23
N VAL A 57 -0.74 -13.72 16.47
CA VAL A 57 0.13 -13.22 17.55
C VAL A 57 1.30 -14.17 17.78
N ARG A 58 1.03 -15.46 17.97
CA ARG A 58 2.09 -16.45 18.23
C ARG A 58 3.08 -16.56 17.06
N GLU A 59 2.60 -16.53 15.83
CA GLU A 59 3.46 -16.51 14.65
C GLU A 59 4.31 -15.24 14.56
N PHE A 60 3.73 -14.09 14.89
CA PHE A 60 4.43 -12.82 14.90
C PHE A 60 5.57 -12.84 15.91
N GLU A 61 5.31 -13.25 17.15
CA GLU A 61 6.33 -13.33 18.21
C GLU A 61 7.41 -14.38 17.91
N ALA A 62 7.07 -15.45 17.18
CA ALA A 62 8.04 -16.47 16.79
C ALA A 62 9.00 -16.01 15.67
N LYS A 63 8.51 -15.19 14.74
CA LYS A 63 9.29 -14.73 13.56
C LYS A 63 9.90 -13.35 13.76
N ALA A 64 9.20 -12.44 14.44
CA ALA A 64 9.63 -11.08 14.70
C ALA A 64 10.20 -10.96 16.11
N LYS A 65 11.25 -10.16 16.27
CA LYS A 65 11.94 -9.94 17.55
C LYS A 65 11.15 -8.99 18.46
N GLY A 66 9.90 -9.30 18.81
CA GLY A 66 9.10 -8.46 19.70
C GLY A 66 7.81 -9.13 20.17
N THR A 67 7.40 -8.80 21.40
CA THR A 67 6.11 -9.24 21.96
C THR A 67 4.98 -8.34 21.46
N VAL A 68 3.84 -8.93 21.12
CA VAL A 68 2.68 -8.21 20.61
C VAL A 68 1.39 -8.71 21.25
N THR A 69 0.40 -7.83 21.36
CA THR A 69 -0.91 -8.17 21.92
C THR A 69 -1.91 -8.52 20.82
N GLN A 70 -3.04 -9.13 21.19
CA GLN A 70 -4.14 -9.28 20.23
C GLN A 70 -4.64 -7.94 19.69
N ASP A 71 -4.65 -6.88 20.52
CA ASP A 71 -5.07 -5.55 20.09
C ASP A 71 -4.17 -4.99 18.97
N PHE A 72 -2.87 -5.35 18.97
CA PHE A 72 -1.96 -5.05 17.88
C PHE A 72 -2.42 -5.68 16.56
N VAL A 73 -2.76 -6.97 16.57
CA VAL A 73 -3.25 -7.68 15.38
C VAL A 73 -4.61 -7.12 14.94
N TRP A 74 -5.50 -6.82 15.88
CA TRP A 74 -6.78 -6.18 15.58
C TRP A 74 -6.64 -4.80 14.98
N LEU A 75 -5.64 -4.01 15.40
CA LEU A 75 -5.35 -2.71 14.79
C LEU A 75 -4.97 -2.86 13.32
N ALA A 76 -4.22 -3.90 12.97
CA ALA A 76 -3.91 -4.21 11.57
C ALA A 76 -5.16 -4.68 10.81
N ILE A 77 -5.95 -5.60 11.37
CA ILE A 77 -7.18 -6.12 10.75
C ILE A 77 -8.19 -5.00 10.47
N ASP A 78 -8.43 -4.10 11.44
CA ASP A 78 -9.35 -2.97 11.29
C ASP A 78 -8.88 -2.05 10.13
N GLN A 79 -7.58 -1.78 10.05
CA GLN A 79 -7.01 -1.00 8.94
C GLN A 79 -7.18 -1.73 7.60
N LEU A 80 -6.80 -3.01 7.52
CA LEU A 80 -6.92 -3.84 6.31
C LEU A 80 -8.38 -3.90 5.81
N SER A 81 -9.32 -4.11 6.72
CA SER A 81 -10.74 -4.18 6.39
C SER A 81 -11.27 -2.85 5.87
N SER A 82 -10.87 -1.72 6.49
CA SER A 82 -11.25 -0.38 6.04
C SER A 82 -10.74 -0.03 4.63
N LYS A 83 -9.64 -0.69 4.20
CA LYS A 83 -9.03 -0.52 2.88
C LYS A 83 -9.47 -1.55 1.85
N GLY A 84 -10.36 -2.47 2.21
CA GLY A 84 -10.82 -3.53 1.29
C GLY A 84 -9.73 -4.56 0.97
N LEU A 85 -8.75 -4.76 1.85
CA LEU A 85 -7.64 -5.71 1.64
C LEU A 85 -7.95 -7.13 2.18
N LEU A 86 -9.16 -7.34 2.71
CA LEU A 86 -9.66 -8.63 3.19
C LEU A 86 -10.80 -9.12 2.29
N GLU A 87 -10.98 -10.44 2.16
CA GLU A 87 -12.07 -11.04 1.37
C GLU A 87 -13.45 -10.71 1.95
N THR A 88 -13.55 -10.74 3.28
CA THR A 88 -14.77 -10.41 4.01
C THR A 88 -14.54 -9.15 4.83
N LYS A 89 -15.53 -8.26 4.81
CA LYS A 89 -15.52 -7.07 5.67
C LYS A 89 -15.75 -7.51 7.12
N ILE A 90 -14.87 -7.06 8.01
CA ILE A 90 -14.92 -7.34 9.44
C ILE A 90 -15.32 -6.06 10.14
N GLU A 91 -16.25 -6.15 11.09
CA GLU A 91 -16.64 -5.00 11.89
C GLU A 91 -15.46 -4.56 12.77
N PRO A 92 -15.16 -3.25 12.81
CA PRO A 92 -13.97 -2.76 13.51
C PRO A 92 -14.09 -3.01 15.01
N ARG A 93 -13.07 -3.66 15.60
CA ARG A 93 -13.03 -3.95 17.04
C ARG A 93 -13.02 -2.67 17.87
N PHE A 94 -12.37 -1.62 17.36
CA PHE A 94 -12.21 -0.35 18.09
C PHE A 94 -13.24 0.71 17.71
N LYS A 95 -14.43 0.30 17.24
CA LYS A 95 -15.54 1.22 16.92
C LYS A 95 -15.84 2.15 18.11
N GLY A 96 -15.84 3.46 17.86
CA GLY A 96 -16.11 4.48 18.88
C GLY A 96 -14.92 4.84 19.79
N LYS A 97 -13.75 4.20 19.65
CA LYS A 97 -12.52 4.61 20.35
C LYS A 97 -11.70 5.57 19.50
N SER A 98 -11.04 6.54 20.14
CA SER A 98 -10.12 7.42 19.41
C SER A 98 -8.87 6.64 19.00
N ARG A 99 -8.29 7.01 17.85
CA ARG A 99 -7.00 6.46 17.39
C ARG A 99 -5.93 6.56 18.47
N ARG A 100 -5.88 7.69 19.19
CA ARG A 100 -4.92 7.94 20.26
C ARG A 100 -5.06 6.92 21.40
N ASP A 101 -6.28 6.57 21.79
CA ASP A 101 -6.51 5.65 22.91
C ASP A 101 -6.12 4.20 22.55
N VAL A 102 -6.43 3.78 21.32
CA VAL A 102 -6.02 2.47 20.79
C VAL A 102 -4.50 2.37 20.73
N LEU A 103 -3.85 3.39 20.17
CA LEU A 103 -2.38 3.42 20.07
C LEU A 103 -1.70 3.48 21.44
N LYS A 104 -2.26 4.20 22.42
CA LYS A 104 -1.75 4.19 23.80
C LYS A 104 -1.83 2.80 24.41
N SER A 105 -2.96 2.12 24.27
CA SER A 105 -3.16 0.77 24.81
C SER A 105 -2.16 -0.23 24.22
N ILE A 106 -1.98 -0.20 22.90
CA ILE A 106 -1.08 -1.13 22.20
C ILE A 106 0.38 -0.76 22.46
N GLY A 107 0.75 0.51 22.32
CA GLY A 107 2.12 0.98 22.47
C GLY A 107 2.71 0.80 23.87
N LEU A 108 1.87 0.63 24.90
CA LEU A 108 2.31 0.27 26.24
C LEU A 108 2.52 -1.24 26.44
N ALA A 109 1.98 -2.07 25.56
CA ALA A 109 1.90 -3.52 25.74
C ALA A 109 2.65 -4.32 24.65
N SER A 110 3.17 -3.67 23.61
CA SER A 110 3.92 -4.30 22.52
C SER A 110 5.30 -3.68 22.33
N VAL A 111 6.30 -4.51 22.00
CA VAL A 111 7.69 -4.08 21.74
C VAL A 111 7.98 -4.02 20.22
N ALA A 112 6.97 -4.23 19.38
CA ALA A 112 7.09 -4.17 17.92
C ALA A 112 6.68 -2.80 17.36
N ALA A 113 7.10 -2.52 16.12
CA ALA A 113 6.62 -1.38 15.37
C ALA A 113 5.10 -1.51 15.11
N LEU A 114 4.35 -0.42 15.31
CA LEU A 114 2.90 -0.45 15.11
C LEU A 114 2.55 -0.79 13.65
N PRO A 115 1.48 -1.56 13.38
CA PRO A 115 1.05 -1.84 12.02
C PRO A 115 0.45 -0.57 11.41
N ILE A 116 1.03 -0.12 10.30
CA ILE A 116 0.61 1.11 9.61
C ILE A 116 0.36 0.78 8.14
N ILE A 117 -0.79 1.23 7.65
CA ILE A 117 -1.18 1.12 6.24
C ILE A 117 -1.41 2.52 5.67
N ALA A 118 -0.42 3.01 4.94
CA ALA A 118 -0.56 4.22 4.14
C ALA A 118 -1.33 3.89 2.85
N SER A 119 -2.09 4.84 2.32
CA SER A 119 -2.79 4.65 1.05
C SER A 119 -2.70 5.92 0.22
N LEU A 120 -2.34 5.77 -1.04
CA LEU A 120 -2.27 6.84 -2.02
C LEU A 120 -3.26 6.52 -3.15
N ALA A 121 -4.00 7.52 -3.62
CA ALA A 121 -4.67 7.39 -4.91
C ALA A 121 -3.58 7.33 -5.98
N ALA A 122 -3.57 6.28 -6.81
CA ALA A 122 -2.65 6.25 -7.93
C ALA A 122 -3.08 7.37 -8.91
N PRO A 123 -2.15 8.22 -9.38
CA PRO A 123 -2.49 9.26 -10.33
C PRO A 123 -3.18 8.60 -11.53
N GLN A 124 -4.39 9.08 -11.86
CA GLN A 124 -4.97 8.74 -13.16
C GLN A 124 -3.95 9.17 -14.21
N SER A 125 -3.74 8.32 -15.22
CA SER A 125 -2.73 8.38 -16.28
C SER A 125 -2.66 9.68 -17.10
N ALA A 126 -3.29 10.78 -16.69
CA ALA A 126 -3.09 12.11 -17.23
C ALA A 126 -1.62 12.57 -17.21
N LEU A 127 -0.78 12.00 -16.32
CA LEU A 127 0.67 12.24 -16.33
C LEU A 127 1.46 11.30 -17.28
N ALA A 128 0.84 10.26 -17.83
CA ALA A 128 1.43 9.46 -18.90
C ALA A 128 1.15 10.07 -20.30
N ALA A 129 0.27 11.08 -20.37
CA ALA A 129 -0.02 11.85 -21.57
C ALA A 129 0.82 13.14 -21.64
N THR A 130 2.12 13.07 -21.39
CA THR A 130 3.04 14.08 -21.96
C THR A 130 3.36 13.66 -23.39
N SER A 131 2.42 13.87 -24.30
CA SER A 131 2.73 13.93 -25.72
C SER A 131 3.15 15.37 -26.04
N CYS A 132 4.40 15.55 -26.49
CA CYS A 132 4.77 16.78 -27.18
C CYS A 132 4.02 16.81 -28.50
N ASN A 133 2.88 17.50 -28.57
CA ASN A 133 2.20 17.78 -29.84
C ASN A 133 2.80 19.04 -30.49
N CYS A 134 4.09 19.00 -30.85
CA CYS A 134 4.69 20.05 -31.68
C CYS A 134 4.28 19.79 -33.13
N SER A 135 3.16 20.38 -33.55
CA SER A 135 2.68 20.33 -34.95
C SER A 135 3.42 21.33 -35.84
N ARG A 136 4.03 22.37 -35.25
CA ARG A 136 4.85 23.37 -35.94
C ARG A 136 6.09 23.71 -35.10
N HIS A 137 7.17 24.10 -35.77
CA HIS A 137 8.44 24.47 -35.14
C HIS A 137 8.31 25.64 -34.14
N SER A 138 7.29 26.50 -34.30
CA SER A 138 6.99 27.61 -33.40
C SER A 138 6.41 27.18 -32.04
N ASP A 139 5.89 25.96 -31.94
CA ASP A 139 5.16 25.49 -30.75
C ASP A 139 6.11 25.01 -29.63
N CYS A 140 7.41 24.96 -29.95
CA CYS A 140 8.49 24.50 -29.09
C CYS A 140 9.46 25.69 -28.80
N PRO A 141 9.05 26.76 -28.07
CA PRO A 141 9.82 28.01 -27.95
C PRO A 141 11.08 27.91 -27.07
N GLN A 142 11.43 26.73 -26.57
CA GLN A 142 12.55 26.51 -25.66
C GLN A 142 13.60 25.52 -26.20
N LEU A 143 13.44 25.02 -27.43
CA LEU A 143 14.42 24.14 -28.06
C LEU A 143 15.38 24.98 -28.91
N GLY A 144 16.60 25.20 -28.39
CA GLY A 144 17.71 25.82 -29.13
C GLY A 144 18.24 24.98 -30.30
N THR A 145 17.61 23.84 -30.60
CA THR A 145 17.98 22.93 -31.67
C THR A 145 16.72 22.44 -32.40
N PRO A 146 16.67 22.50 -33.74
CA PRO A 146 15.55 21.97 -34.51
C PRO A 146 15.43 20.44 -34.31
N CYS A 147 14.19 19.94 -34.26
CA CYS A 147 13.88 18.50 -34.23
C CYS A 147 14.33 17.81 -35.54
N LEU A 148 15.62 17.51 -35.65
CA LEU A 148 16.22 16.81 -36.79
C LEU A 148 16.15 15.28 -36.66
N THR A 149 15.81 14.80 -35.48
CA THR A 149 15.46 13.42 -35.19
C THR A 149 14.14 13.46 -34.43
N ASN A 150 13.27 12.48 -34.62
CA ASN A 150 12.01 12.30 -33.88
C ASN A 150 12.21 12.06 -32.35
N MET A 151 13.17 12.74 -31.75
CA MET A 151 13.55 12.67 -30.35
C MET A 151 13.63 14.10 -29.81
N CYS A 152 12.69 14.45 -28.94
CA CYS A 152 12.83 15.63 -28.11
C CYS A 152 13.93 15.36 -27.08
N ALA A 153 15.09 15.97 -27.25
CA ALA A 153 16.13 15.96 -26.22
C ALA A 153 15.68 16.91 -25.09
N ASN A 154 14.97 16.38 -24.10
CA ASN A 154 14.70 17.09 -22.87
C ASN A 154 16.00 17.16 -22.07
N THR A 155 16.67 18.31 -22.05
CA THR A 155 17.94 18.50 -21.32
C THR A 155 17.77 18.53 -19.79
N GLY A 156 16.56 18.24 -19.27
CA GLY A 156 16.25 18.37 -17.84
C GLY A 156 15.80 17.12 -17.10
N MET A 157 15.36 16.03 -17.75
CA MET A 157 14.87 14.82 -17.04
C MET A 157 14.76 13.63 -18.02
N THR A 158 15.44 12.53 -17.70
CA THR A 158 15.27 11.20 -18.32
C THR A 158 13.95 10.55 -17.89
N PRO A 159 13.38 9.60 -18.66
CA PRO A 159 13.98 8.84 -19.77
C PRO A 159 13.54 9.32 -21.16
N ALA A 160 14.33 8.93 -22.16
CA ALA A 160 14.08 9.21 -23.58
C ALA A 160 12.79 8.52 -24.05
N PHE A 161 11.90 9.27 -24.70
CA PHE A 161 10.68 8.76 -25.31
C PHE A 161 10.81 8.78 -26.83
N THR A 162 10.43 7.67 -27.48
CA THR A 162 10.34 7.57 -28.94
C THR A 162 9.01 8.14 -29.42
N CYS A 163 9.04 9.09 -30.35
CA CYS A 163 7.85 9.55 -31.06
C CYS A 163 7.55 8.59 -32.22
N THR A 164 6.35 8.01 -32.23
CA THR A 164 5.78 7.33 -33.41
C THR A 164 4.99 8.35 -34.23
N ALA A 165 5.26 8.40 -35.53
CA ALA A 165 4.57 9.23 -36.52
C ALA A 165 3.10 8.83 -36.71
#